data_AF-A0A925FDL2-F1
#
_entry.id   AF-A0A925FDL2-F1
#
_cell.length_a   1.000
_cell.length_b   1.000
_cell.length_c   1.000
_cell.angle_alpha   90.00
_cell.angle_beta   90.00
_cell.angle_gamma   90.00
#
_symmetry.space_group_name_H-M   'P 1'
#
loop_
_entity.id
_entity.type
_entity.pdbx_description
1 polymer ?
#
loop_
_entity_poly.entity_id
_entity_poly.type
_entity_poly.pdbx_seq_one_letter_code
_entity_poly.pdbx_strand_id
1 'polypeptide(L)'
;MTVPSREPSFHGEPDTKDMDFPEFVEELELLVRSRYALIVIDTWEIDRATAAVRHVASRLSLHHHEWSRSRGMTRGVDAGAPLISDTAAPMDALRHVEREGTGLFHFPLLGSYLEDTQVAAWVHEVVERFGARRGAVIISGRDVRLPESLRQHAIVVRLPAPTIDEYRALLERVVREHTARMAVRVELTSETRARLLHNLLGLSLVEAERILTRLIMVDGALTESDIPRIADAKRQAVEQDGLLEYWATTDGLSQVAGLAGLKAWLGKRRASVEDPERATAFGLPFPKGILLTGVPGCGKSLLAKSVAHEWQLPLLRLDPGSLFNKYVGDTEKNFRRALATAERMAPIVLWIDELEKAFSSTGDQDGGVSQRVLGGFLSWLQERRGDVFVVATCNDVSALPAEFIRKGRFDEVFFVDLPNVEARRAVFEIHLRRRRQDLRAFDLRALAEAAVGFSGAEIEQAIVSGLFEAFARSGTLGTDLVLAEIAATRPLSLTMAERLAALRAWASERTVDADGPGPVRAAA
;
A
#
# COMPACT_ATOMS: atom_id res chain seq x y z
N MET A 1 -44.87 3.05 11.98
CA MET A 1 -44.08 2.08 12.78
C MET A 1 -43.83 0.88 11.90
N THR A 2 -42.71 0.91 11.18
CA THR A 2 -42.26 -0.15 10.27
C THR A 2 -40.86 -0.51 10.73
N VAL A 3 -40.73 -1.69 11.33
CA VAL A 3 -39.46 -2.25 11.76
C VAL A 3 -38.66 -2.60 10.50
N PRO A 4 -37.42 -2.12 10.32
CA PRO A 4 -36.61 -2.58 9.20
C PRO A 4 -36.11 -4.00 9.52
N SER A 5 -36.41 -4.91 8.60
CA SER A 5 -35.89 -6.27 8.54
C SER A 5 -34.37 -6.27 8.53
N ARG A 6 -33.76 -6.74 9.62
CA ARG A 6 -32.36 -7.17 9.62
C ARG A 6 -32.29 -8.50 8.89
N GLU A 7 -31.71 -8.51 7.70
CA GLU A 7 -31.17 -9.76 7.14
C GLU A 7 -30.02 -10.23 8.05
N PRO A 8 -29.99 -11.52 8.44
CA PRO A 8 -28.90 -12.05 9.23
C PRO A 8 -27.66 -12.21 8.33
N SER A 9 -26.60 -11.46 8.62
CA SER A 9 -25.28 -11.64 8.05
C SER A 9 -24.71 -13.00 8.48
N PHE A 10 -24.91 -14.03 7.66
CA PHE A 10 -24.24 -15.33 7.79
C PHE A 10 -22.92 -15.28 7.03
N HIS A 11 -21.85 -14.89 7.70
CA HIS A 11 -20.46 -15.33 7.45
C HIS A 11 -19.62 -14.83 8.63
N GLY A 12 -19.40 -15.70 9.62
CA GLY A 12 -18.32 -15.49 10.58
C GLY A 12 -17.00 -15.77 9.88
N GLU A 13 -16.42 -14.77 9.22
CA GLU A 13 -14.97 -14.79 8.98
C GLU A 13 -14.28 -14.78 10.35
N PRO A 14 -13.41 -15.75 10.68
CA PRO A 14 -12.60 -15.63 11.88
C PRO A 14 -11.79 -14.34 11.79
N ASP A 15 -11.85 -13.53 12.86
CA ASP A 15 -11.18 -12.24 12.98
C ASP A 15 -9.66 -12.45 13.06
N THR A 16 -9.06 -12.76 11.91
CA THR A 16 -7.65 -13.09 11.68
C THR A 16 -6.76 -11.84 11.69
N LYS A 17 -7.20 -10.78 12.37
CA LYS A 17 -6.66 -9.43 12.23
C LYS A 17 -5.21 -9.29 12.71
N ASP A 18 -4.82 -10.10 13.69
CA ASP A 18 -3.53 -10.01 14.39
C ASP A 18 -2.81 -11.37 14.52
N MET A 19 -3.19 -12.36 13.71
CA MET A 19 -2.68 -13.72 13.82
C MET A 19 -1.24 -13.83 13.33
N ASP A 20 -0.32 -14.37 14.14
CA ASP A 20 1.04 -14.68 13.70
C ASP A 20 1.14 -16.04 12.99
N PHE A 21 2.31 -16.40 12.45
CA PHE A 21 2.47 -17.66 11.72
C PHE A 21 2.21 -18.91 12.61
N PRO A 22 2.75 -19.01 13.84
CA PRO A 22 2.37 -20.06 14.79
C PRO A 22 0.86 -20.18 15.02
N GLU A 23 0.17 -19.08 15.33
CA GLU A 23 -1.27 -19.07 15.56
C GLU A 23 -2.04 -19.49 14.29
N PHE A 24 -1.58 -19.09 13.10
CA PHE A 24 -2.14 -19.55 11.83
C PHE A 24 -2.01 -21.08 11.65
N VAL A 25 -0.88 -21.66 12.05
CA VAL A 25 -0.69 -23.11 12.01
C VAL A 25 -1.63 -23.81 12.98
N GLU A 26 -1.87 -23.25 14.16
CA GLU A 26 -2.82 -23.78 15.13
C GLU A 26 -4.27 -23.71 14.62
N GLU A 27 -4.67 -22.59 14.02
CA GLU A 27 -5.98 -22.43 13.39
C GLU A 27 -6.16 -23.43 12.23
N LEU A 28 -5.16 -23.57 11.36
CA LEU A 28 -5.20 -24.54 10.26
C LEU A 28 -5.32 -25.98 10.80
N GLU A 29 -4.63 -26.33 11.89
CA GLU A 29 -4.80 -27.60 12.58
C GLU A 29 -6.23 -27.77 13.10
N LEU A 30 -6.78 -26.74 13.74
CA LEU A 30 -8.15 -26.76 14.28
C LEU A 30 -9.19 -26.98 13.17
N LEU A 31 -9.04 -26.32 12.03
CA LEU A 31 -9.94 -26.49 10.88
C LEU A 31 -9.91 -27.92 10.34
N VAL A 32 -8.71 -28.49 10.18
CA VAL A 32 -8.56 -29.89 9.76
C VAL A 32 -9.20 -30.83 10.78
N ARG A 33 -8.98 -30.61 12.09
CA ARG A 33 -9.57 -31.43 13.16
C ARG A 33 -11.09 -31.30 13.25
N SER A 34 -11.62 -30.12 12.92
CA SER A 34 -13.05 -29.81 12.84
C SER A 34 -13.70 -30.32 11.55
N ARG A 35 -12.94 -31.01 10.70
CA ARG A 35 -13.40 -31.64 9.44
C ARG A 35 -13.90 -30.64 8.40
N TYR A 36 -13.31 -29.46 8.34
CA TYR A 36 -13.48 -28.61 7.17
C TYR A 36 -12.84 -29.31 5.97
N ALA A 37 -13.68 -29.76 5.04
CA ALA A 37 -13.26 -30.59 3.91
C ALA A 37 -12.58 -29.78 2.80
N LEU A 38 -12.89 -28.49 2.68
CA LEU A 38 -12.26 -27.56 1.75
C LEU A 38 -11.74 -26.32 2.51
N ILE A 39 -10.43 -26.12 2.49
CA ILE A 39 -9.76 -24.96 3.09
C ILE A 39 -9.06 -24.19 1.98
N VAL A 40 -9.29 -22.88 1.92
CA VAL A 40 -8.66 -21.99 0.95
C VAL A 40 -7.72 -21.06 1.70
N ILE A 41 -6.42 -21.15 1.42
CA ILE A 41 -5.41 -20.27 1.98
C ILE A 41 -5.15 -19.13 0.99
N ASP A 42 -5.69 -17.95 1.30
CA ASP A 42 -5.45 -16.71 0.56
C ASP A 42 -4.02 -16.21 0.85
N THR A 43 -3.12 -16.35 -0.13
CA THR A 43 -1.71 -15.98 0.01
C THR A 43 -0.97 -15.88 -1.33
N TRP A 44 0.08 -15.07 -1.33
CA TRP A 44 1.12 -15.07 -2.37
C TRP A 44 2.29 -16.00 -2.07
N GLU A 45 2.50 -16.34 -0.80
CA GLU A 45 3.64 -17.12 -0.33
C GLU A 45 3.28 -18.61 -0.31
N ILE A 46 3.16 -19.19 -1.51
CA ILE A 46 2.81 -20.61 -1.69
C ILE A 46 3.75 -21.52 -0.90
N ASP A 47 5.05 -21.20 -0.86
CA ASP A 47 6.04 -22.01 -0.12
C ASP A 47 5.79 -21.99 1.40
N ARG A 48 5.44 -20.84 1.98
CA ARG A 48 5.08 -20.73 3.41
C ARG A 48 3.76 -21.45 3.71
N ALA A 49 2.77 -21.32 2.83
CA ALA A 49 1.51 -22.05 2.97
C ALA A 49 1.74 -23.58 2.92
N THR A 50 2.56 -24.04 1.97
CA THR A 50 2.96 -25.45 1.86
C THR A 50 3.66 -25.92 3.12
N ALA A 51 4.60 -25.12 3.67
CA ALA A 51 5.29 -25.43 4.92
C ALA A 51 4.32 -25.54 6.11
N ALA A 52 3.32 -24.65 6.20
CA ALA A 52 2.29 -24.70 7.23
C ALA A 52 1.43 -25.98 7.12
N VAL A 53 0.94 -26.29 5.92
CA VAL A 53 0.15 -27.50 5.67
C VAL A 53 0.95 -28.77 6.02
N ARG A 54 2.22 -28.81 5.63
CA ARG A 54 3.14 -29.91 5.95
C ARG A 54 3.36 -30.05 7.45
N HIS A 55 3.50 -28.94 8.17
CA HIS A 55 3.64 -28.94 9.63
C HIS A 55 2.38 -29.51 10.30
N VAL A 56 1.19 -29.08 9.87
CA VAL A 56 -0.10 -29.60 10.36
C VAL A 56 -0.25 -31.09 10.04
N ALA A 57 0.07 -31.52 8.82
CA ALA A 57 0.04 -32.93 8.43
C ALA A 57 0.89 -33.80 9.37
N SER A 58 2.12 -33.34 9.66
CA SER A 58 3.03 -34.02 10.59
C SER A 58 2.46 -34.12 12.00
N ARG A 59 1.91 -33.03 12.55
CA ARG A 59 1.31 -33.02 13.90
C ARG A 59 0.10 -33.93 14.02
N LEU A 60 -0.70 -34.02 12.96
CA LEU A 60 -1.89 -34.87 12.91
C LEU A 60 -1.60 -36.31 12.47
N SER A 61 -0.34 -36.65 12.18
CA SER A 61 0.05 -37.95 11.62
C SER A 61 -0.73 -38.31 10.34
N LEU A 62 -1.00 -37.30 9.51
CA LEU A 62 -1.64 -37.45 8.20
C LEU A 62 -0.59 -37.37 7.09
N HIS A 63 -0.85 -38.01 5.96
CA HIS A 63 -0.02 -37.85 4.77
C HIS A 63 -0.25 -36.47 4.14
N HIS A 64 0.83 -35.80 3.77
CA HIS A 64 0.81 -34.59 2.97
C HIS A 64 1.00 -34.95 1.49
N HIS A 65 0.09 -34.46 0.67
CA HIS A 65 0.14 -34.58 -0.78
C HIS A 65 0.20 -33.19 -1.39
N GLU A 66 1.20 -32.94 -2.23
CA GLU A 66 1.40 -31.66 -2.90
C GLU A 66 1.25 -31.82 -4.41
N TRP A 67 0.34 -31.04 -4.99
CA TRP A 67 0.11 -31.03 -6.43
C TRP A 67 0.87 -29.89 -7.12
N SER A 68 1.46 -30.17 -8.27
CA SER A 68 1.91 -29.15 -9.21
C SER A 68 1.50 -29.50 -10.62
N ARG A 69 1.13 -28.50 -11.44
CA ARG A 69 0.76 -28.74 -12.84
C ARG A 69 1.88 -29.37 -13.67
N SER A 70 3.14 -29.07 -13.35
CA SER A 70 4.29 -29.51 -14.13
C SER A 70 4.71 -30.95 -13.83
N ARG A 71 4.44 -31.45 -12.61
CA ARG A 71 4.90 -32.77 -12.17
C ARG A 71 3.76 -33.71 -11.77
N GLY A 72 2.61 -33.18 -11.37
CA GLY A 72 1.53 -33.90 -10.73
C GLY A 72 1.62 -33.91 -9.21
N MET A 73 0.94 -34.86 -8.60
CA MET A 73 0.86 -35.08 -7.15
C MET A 73 2.10 -35.81 -6.64
N THR A 74 2.63 -35.33 -5.52
CA THR A 74 3.75 -35.95 -4.80
C THR A 74 3.31 -36.27 -3.37
N ARG A 75 3.79 -37.38 -2.81
CA ARG A 75 3.49 -37.79 -1.43
C ARG A 75 4.75 -37.73 -0.58
N GLY A 76 4.81 -36.80 0.36
CA GLY A 76 5.92 -36.72 1.33
C GLY A 76 6.50 -35.33 1.54
N VAL A 77 7.69 -35.32 2.16
CA VAL A 77 8.31 -34.13 2.79
C VAL A 77 9.42 -33.52 1.91
N ASP A 78 10.02 -34.31 1.01
CA ASP A 78 11.26 -33.95 0.32
C ASP A 78 11.11 -33.75 -1.19
N ALA A 79 12.04 -32.97 -1.78
CA ALA A 79 12.17 -32.69 -3.21
C ALA A 79 12.45 -33.92 -4.11
N GLY A 80 12.30 -35.13 -3.58
CA GLY A 80 12.40 -36.42 -4.27
C GLY A 80 11.31 -37.42 -3.88
N ALA A 81 10.21 -36.94 -3.29
CA ALA A 81 9.03 -37.76 -2.99
C ALA A 81 8.53 -38.49 -4.25
N PRO A 82 8.05 -39.74 -4.13
CA PRO A 82 7.56 -40.49 -5.28
C PRO A 82 6.45 -39.70 -5.98
N LEU A 83 6.64 -39.47 -7.27
CA LEU A 83 5.65 -38.88 -8.15
C LEU A 83 4.53 -39.89 -8.38
N ILE A 84 3.31 -39.44 -8.23
CA ILE A 84 2.13 -40.22 -8.58
C ILE A 84 1.88 -39.97 -10.06
N SER A 85 2.10 -41.00 -10.88
CA SER A 85 1.99 -40.91 -12.34
C SER A 85 0.62 -40.38 -12.77
N ASP A 86 0.60 -39.66 -13.90
CA ASP A 86 -0.62 -39.19 -14.58
C ASP A 86 -1.53 -38.27 -13.76
N THR A 87 -0.97 -37.50 -12.81
CA THR A 87 -1.73 -36.55 -11.98
C THR A 87 -1.40 -35.08 -12.28
N ALA A 88 -0.74 -34.80 -13.41
CA ALA A 88 -0.43 -33.42 -13.81
C ALA A 88 -1.70 -32.61 -14.16
N ALA A 89 -2.70 -33.25 -14.75
CA ALA A 89 -3.99 -32.64 -14.99
C ALA A 89 -4.81 -32.55 -13.70
N PRO A 90 -5.50 -31.41 -13.43
CA PRO A 90 -6.27 -31.22 -12.19
C PRO A 90 -7.28 -32.33 -11.89
N MET A 91 -8.03 -32.78 -12.90
CA MET A 91 -9.03 -33.83 -12.72
C MET A 91 -8.41 -35.18 -12.34
N ASP A 92 -7.26 -35.53 -12.93
CA ASP A 92 -6.61 -36.80 -12.62
C ASP A 92 -5.98 -36.79 -11.22
N ALA A 93 -5.47 -35.63 -10.79
CA ALA A 93 -5.09 -35.42 -9.40
C ALA A 93 -6.27 -35.58 -8.44
N LEU A 94 -7.43 -34.97 -8.74
CA LEU A 94 -8.63 -35.08 -7.90
C LEU A 94 -9.19 -36.52 -7.84
N ARG A 95 -9.13 -37.28 -8.94
CA ARG A 95 -9.44 -38.73 -8.94
C ARG A 95 -8.51 -39.52 -8.05
N HIS A 96 -7.23 -39.16 -8.01
CA HIS A 96 -6.28 -39.79 -7.10
C HIS A 96 -6.66 -39.49 -5.63
N VAL A 97 -7.01 -38.24 -5.32
CA VAL A 97 -7.50 -37.84 -3.99
C VAL A 97 -8.74 -38.66 -3.56
N GLU A 98 -9.70 -38.81 -4.47
CA GLU A 98 -10.92 -39.61 -4.25
C GLU A 98 -10.60 -41.07 -3.86
N ARG A 99 -9.60 -41.65 -4.53
CA ARG A 99 -9.13 -43.04 -4.32
C ARG A 99 -8.38 -43.22 -3.00
N GLU A 100 -7.49 -42.30 -2.66
CA GLU A 100 -6.67 -42.42 -1.45
C GLU A 100 -7.47 -42.12 -0.17
N GLY A 101 -8.38 -41.14 -0.23
CA GLY A 101 -9.46 -40.95 0.74
C GLY A 101 -9.07 -40.43 2.13
N THR A 102 -7.80 -40.43 2.52
CA THR A 102 -7.31 -39.86 3.79
C THR A 102 -5.97 -39.15 3.61
N GLY A 103 -5.83 -37.96 4.19
CA GLY A 103 -4.65 -37.12 4.04
C GLY A 103 -4.97 -35.64 3.87
N LEU A 104 -3.94 -34.81 3.84
CA LEU A 104 -4.03 -33.40 3.46
C LEU A 104 -3.56 -33.25 2.03
N PHE A 105 -4.48 -32.85 1.15
CA PHE A 105 -4.22 -32.71 -0.27
C PHE A 105 -4.11 -31.23 -0.61
N HIS A 106 -2.87 -30.77 -0.72
CA HIS A 106 -2.53 -29.39 -1.02
C HIS A 106 -2.42 -29.16 -2.52
N PHE A 107 -3.21 -28.22 -3.01
CA PHE A 107 -3.31 -27.81 -4.40
C PHE A 107 -2.93 -26.33 -4.56
N PRO A 108 -1.62 -26.03 -4.61
CA PRO A 108 -1.13 -24.73 -5.05
C PRO A 108 -1.73 -24.28 -6.39
N LEU A 109 -2.26 -23.06 -6.44
CA LEU A 109 -2.75 -22.37 -7.63
C LEU A 109 -3.89 -23.08 -8.37
N LEU A 110 -4.55 -24.08 -7.77
CA LEU A 110 -5.71 -24.74 -8.37
C LEU A 110 -6.88 -23.77 -8.58
N GLY A 111 -6.94 -22.69 -7.80
CA GLY A 111 -7.96 -21.65 -7.91
C GLY A 111 -8.16 -21.08 -9.32
N SER A 112 -7.10 -20.98 -10.13
CA SER A 112 -7.20 -20.50 -11.51
C SER A 112 -7.94 -21.45 -12.45
N TYR A 113 -8.19 -22.69 -12.03
CA TYR A 113 -8.90 -23.72 -12.81
C TYR A 113 -10.35 -23.91 -12.36
N LEU A 114 -10.77 -23.25 -11.28
CA LEU A 114 -12.14 -23.39 -10.77
C LEU A 114 -13.20 -22.69 -11.65
N GLU A 115 -12.77 -21.88 -12.63
CA GLU A 115 -13.66 -21.35 -13.66
C GLU A 115 -14.15 -22.44 -14.62
N ASP A 116 -13.40 -23.55 -14.75
CA ASP A 116 -13.85 -24.74 -15.45
C ASP A 116 -14.88 -25.49 -14.60
N THR A 117 -16.11 -25.58 -15.11
CA THR A 117 -17.22 -26.23 -14.41
C THR A 117 -16.97 -27.71 -14.14
N GLN A 118 -16.16 -28.39 -14.96
CA GLN A 118 -15.79 -29.78 -14.73
C GLN A 118 -14.84 -29.91 -13.52
N VAL A 119 -13.83 -29.04 -13.44
CA VAL A 119 -12.90 -29.04 -12.31
C VAL A 119 -13.63 -28.69 -11.01
N ALA A 120 -14.50 -27.67 -11.05
CA ALA A 120 -15.32 -27.27 -9.92
C ALA A 120 -16.23 -28.41 -9.42
N ALA A 121 -16.88 -29.13 -10.35
CA ALA A 121 -17.71 -30.29 -10.01
C ALA A 121 -16.90 -31.41 -9.35
N TRP A 122 -15.71 -31.73 -9.88
CA TRP A 122 -14.82 -32.72 -9.28
C TRP A 122 -14.37 -32.35 -7.88
N VAL A 123 -14.00 -31.08 -7.65
CA VAL A 123 -13.66 -30.60 -6.30
C VAL A 123 -14.86 -30.78 -5.36
N HIS A 124 -16.07 -30.44 -5.81
CA HIS A 124 -17.28 -30.60 -5.02
C HIS A 124 -17.51 -32.06 -4.61
N GLU A 125 -17.46 -33.00 -5.57
CA GLU A 125 -17.65 -34.42 -5.31
C GLU A 125 -16.60 -34.99 -4.34
N VAL A 126 -15.35 -34.56 -4.48
CA VAL A 126 -14.25 -34.97 -3.59
C VAL A 126 -14.50 -34.43 -2.17
N VAL A 127 -14.87 -33.16 -2.04
CA VAL A 127 -15.10 -32.47 -0.76
C VAL A 127 -16.30 -33.05 -0.01
N GLU A 128 -17.41 -33.37 -0.70
CA GLU A 128 -18.57 -34.04 -0.08
C GLU A 128 -18.18 -35.38 0.58
N ARG A 129 -17.25 -36.13 -0.02
CA ARG A 129 -16.78 -37.41 0.53
C ARG A 129 -15.82 -37.24 1.70
N PHE A 130 -15.08 -36.13 1.77
CA PHE A 130 -14.21 -35.83 2.90
C PHE A 130 -14.97 -35.45 4.18
N GLY A 131 -16.22 -34.97 4.09
CA GLY A 131 -17.06 -34.74 5.28
C GLY A 131 -17.18 -35.98 6.19
N ALA A 132 -17.08 -37.18 5.63
CA ALA A 132 -17.12 -38.45 6.36
C ALA A 132 -15.74 -39.04 6.74
N ARG A 133 -14.63 -38.51 6.22
CA ARG A 133 -13.27 -39.08 6.34
C ARG A 133 -12.31 -38.13 7.07
N ARG A 134 -11.13 -38.65 7.47
CA ARG A 134 -10.03 -37.82 7.99
C ARG A 134 -9.17 -37.32 6.82
N GLY A 135 -9.56 -36.20 6.23
CA GLY A 135 -8.76 -35.53 5.21
C GLY A 135 -9.37 -34.19 4.79
N ALA A 136 -8.57 -33.36 4.13
CA ALA A 136 -8.98 -32.05 3.65
C ALA A 136 -8.32 -31.75 2.31
N VAL A 137 -9.07 -31.08 1.43
CA VAL A 137 -8.55 -30.44 0.22
C VAL A 137 -8.17 -29.01 0.59
N ILE A 138 -6.92 -28.64 0.33
CA ILE A 138 -6.39 -27.31 0.66
C ILE A 138 -5.97 -26.63 -0.63
N ILE A 139 -6.58 -25.49 -0.96
CA ILE A 139 -6.21 -24.69 -2.14
C ILE A 139 -5.45 -23.47 -1.67
N SER A 140 -4.26 -23.21 -2.20
CA SER A 140 -3.51 -21.98 -1.89
C SER A 140 -3.30 -21.11 -3.11
N GLY A 141 -3.50 -19.81 -2.95
CA GLY A 141 -3.31 -18.82 -3.99
C GLY A 141 -4.05 -17.54 -3.65
N ARG A 142 -3.83 -16.49 -4.45
CA ARG A 142 -4.50 -15.21 -4.24
C ARG A 142 -5.76 -15.09 -5.09
N ASP A 143 -6.76 -14.36 -4.57
CA ASP A 143 -7.99 -13.99 -5.29
C ASP A 143 -8.73 -15.21 -5.85
N VAL A 144 -8.71 -16.33 -5.11
CA VAL A 144 -9.35 -17.58 -5.51
C VAL A 144 -10.86 -17.37 -5.61
N ARG A 145 -11.39 -17.39 -6.83
CA ARG A 145 -12.82 -17.25 -7.10
C ARG A 145 -13.51 -18.60 -6.92
N LEU A 146 -14.24 -18.75 -5.82
CA LEU A 146 -15.01 -19.97 -5.55
C LEU A 146 -16.37 -19.94 -6.27
N PRO A 147 -16.68 -20.97 -7.09
CA PRO A 147 -18.02 -21.24 -7.60
C PRO A 147 -19.03 -21.42 -6.46
N GLU A 148 -20.29 -21.09 -6.72
CA GLU A 148 -21.36 -21.13 -5.71
C GLU A 148 -21.49 -22.50 -5.03
N SER A 149 -21.32 -23.58 -5.79
CA SER A 149 -21.34 -24.96 -5.27
C SER A 149 -20.27 -25.21 -4.19
N LEU A 150 -19.11 -24.58 -4.30
CA LEU A 150 -18.00 -24.78 -3.36
C LEU A 150 -18.06 -23.84 -2.15
N ARG A 151 -18.75 -22.69 -2.25
CA ARG A 151 -18.78 -21.67 -1.19
C ARG A 151 -19.33 -22.19 0.13
N GLN A 152 -20.32 -23.07 0.11
CA GLN A 152 -20.93 -23.62 1.32
C GLN A 152 -20.02 -24.63 2.04
N HIS A 153 -19.05 -25.19 1.32
CA HIS A 153 -18.14 -26.22 1.82
C HIS A 153 -16.73 -25.68 2.13
N ALA A 154 -16.42 -24.48 1.65
CA ALA A 154 -15.11 -23.86 1.79
C ALA A 154 -15.05 -22.95 3.01
N ILE A 155 -13.92 -23.03 3.73
CA ILE A 155 -13.49 -21.97 4.63
C ILE A 155 -12.28 -21.26 4.03
N VAL A 156 -12.30 -19.93 4.02
CA VAL A 156 -11.18 -19.12 3.55
C VAL A 156 -10.41 -18.63 4.77
N VAL A 157 -9.11 -18.93 4.80
CA VAL A 157 -8.16 -18.41 5.79
C VAL A 157 -7.09 -17.62 5.05
N ARG A 158 -6.56 -16.58 5.68
CA ARG A 158 -5.49 -15.75 5.12
C ARG A 158 -4.18 -16.07 5.81
N LEU A 159 -3.12 -16.29 5.05
CA LEU A 159 -1.77 -16.43 5.62
C LEU A 159 -1.27 -15.05 6.05
N PRO A 160 -0.81 -14.86 7.30
CA PRO A 160 -0.27 -13.59 7.74
C PRO A 160 1.06 -13.25 7.04
N ALA A 161 1.34 -11.96 6.89
CA ALA A 161 2.62 -11.49 6.38
C ALA A 161 3.77 -11.93 7.32
N PRO A 162 5.01 -12.08 6.81
CA PRO A 162 6.12 -12.46 7.67
C PRO A 162 6.37 -11.40 8.75
N THR A 163 6.53 -11.85 9.99
CA THR A 163 6.81 -10.99 11.14
C THR A 163 8.29 -10.55 11.17
N ILE A 164 8.59 -9.49 11.92
CA ILE A 164 9.99 -9.03 12.10
C ILE A 164 10.89 -10.13 12.70
N ASP A 165 10.34 -10.99 13.55
CA ASP A 165 11.06 -12.12 14.14
C ASP A 165 11.34 -13.22 13.10
N GLU A 166 10.44 -13.46 12.15
CA GLU A 166 10.70 -14.35 11.01
C GLU A 166 11.84 -13.81 10.13
N TYR A 167 11.88 -12.50 9.83
CA TYR A 167 13.01 -11.92 9.10
C TYR A 167 14.32 -11.96 9.90
N ARG A 168 14.25 -11.81 11.23
CA ARG A 168 15.42 -11.95 12.11
C ARG A 168 15.97 -13.37 12.04
N ALA A 169 15.10 -14.37 12.17
CA ALA A 169 15.47 -15.78 12.05
C ALA A 169 16.03 -16.11 10.65
N LEU A 170 15.45 -15.53 9.60
CA LEU A 170 15.94 -15.65 8.22
C LEU A 170 17.36 -15.08 8.09
N LEU A 171 17.59 -13.85 8.57
CA LEU A 171 18.90 -13.21 8.51
C LEU A 171 19.97 -14.05 9.22
N GLU A 172 19.67 -14.53 10.43
CA GLU A 172 20.58 -15.39 11.19
C GLU A 172 20.86 -16.72 10.48
N ARG A 173 19.85 -17.31 9.85
CA ARG A 173 19.99 -18.54 9.07
C ARG A 173 20.89 -18.32 7.86
N VAL A 174 20.62 -17.31 7.04
CA VAL A 174 21.41 -16.99 5.84
C VAL A 174 22.87 -16.71 6.19
N VAL A 175 23.10 -15.87 7.21
CA VAL A 175 24.47 -15.58 7.68
C VAL A 175 25.19 -16.87 8.13
N ARG A 176 24.53 -17.71 8.93
CA ARG A 176 25.12 -18.96 9.42
C ARG A 176 25.46 -19.94 8.29
N GLU A 177 24.54 -20.13 7.34
CA GLU A 177 24.73 -21.03 6.18
C GLU A 177 25.90 -20.59 5.30
N HIS A 178 26.04 -19.28 5.06
CA HIS A 178 27.12 -18.75 4.24
C HIS A 178 28.46 -18.69 4.99
N THR A 179 28.46 -18.37 6.29
CA THR A 179 29.68 -18.40 7.12
C THR A 179 30.30 -19.81 7.19
N ALA A 180 29.48 -20.86 7.08
CA ALA A 180 29.96 -22.23 7.01
C ALA A 180 30.70 -22.57 5.70
N ARG A 181 30.53 -21.77 4.64
CA ARG A 181 31.09 -22.02 3.30
C ARG A 181 32.14 -20.98 2.87
N MET A 182 32.08 -19.77 3.42
CA MET A 182 32.98 -18.65 3.09
C MET A 182 33.13 -17.69 4.29
N ALA A 183 34.18 -16.86 4.27
CA ALA A 183 34.33 -15.82 5.27
C ALA A 183 33.28 -14.72 5.04
N VAL A 184 32.34 -14.57 5.97
CA VAL A 184 31.32 -13.51 5.96
C VAL A 184 31.56 -12.54 7.11
N ARG A 185 31.67 -11.24 6.83
CA ARG A 185 31.79 -10.19 7.85
C ARG A 185 30.44 -9.51 8.07
N VAL A 186 29.94 -9.54 9.30
CA VAL A 186 28.70 -8.84 9.66
C VAL A 186 29.05 -7.62 10.51
N GLU A 187 28.99 -6.44 9.90
CA GLU A 187 29.33 -5.16 10.53
C GLU A 187 28.05 -4.34 10.72
N LEU A 188 27.14 -4.87 11.55
CA LEU A 188 25.85 -4.27 11.84
C LEU A 188 25.72 -3.99 13.34
N THR A 189 25.51 -2.73 13.70
CA THR A 189 25.08 -2.37 15.06
C THR A 189 23.64 -2.84 15.31
N SER A 190 23.16 -2.84 16.56
CA SER A 190 21.76 -3.17 16.87
C SER A 190 20.78 -2.27 16.11
N GLU A 191 21.09 -0.97 15.98
CA GLU A 191 20.29 0.01 15.25
C GLU A 191 20.32 -0.26 13.74
N THR A 192 21.50 -0.45 13.16
CA THR A 192 21.65 -0.75 11.73
C THR A 192 20.96 -2.05 11.35
N ARG A 193 21.04 -3.07 12.22
CA ARG A 193 20.34 -4.35 12.04
C ARG A 193 18.83 -4.14 12.03
N ALA A 194 18.28 -3.36 12.97
CA ALA A 194 16.85 -3.05 13.01
C ALA A 194 16.40 -2.34 11.72
N ARG A 195 17.17 -1.35 11.24
CA ARG A 195 16.91 -0.66 9.97
C ARG A 195 16.97 -1.60 8.77
N LEU A 196 17.93 -2.52 8.72
CA LEU A 196 18.02 -3.53 7.67
C LEU A 196 16.78 -4.44 7.65
N LEU A 197 16.36 -4.96 8.81
CA LEU A 197 15.16 -5.79 8.93
C LEU A 197 13.90 -5.01 8.53
N HIS A 198 13.78 -3.75 8.97
CA HIS A 198 12.68 -2.87 8.59
C HIS A 198 12.61 -2.65 7.06
N ASN A 199 13.77 -2.60 6.38
CA ASN A 199 13.81 -2.50 4.92
C ASN A 199 13.47 -3.82 4.20
N LEU A 200 13.52 -4.97 4.89
CA LEU A 200 13.07 -6.26 4.34
C LEU A 200 11.57 -6.50 4.51
N LEU A 201 10.93 -5.83 5.47
CA LEU A 201 9.48 -5.95 5.71
C LEU A 201 8.71 -5.76 4.40
N GLY A 202 7.74 -6.64 4.18
CA GLY A 202 6.87 -6.65 3.00
C GLY A 202 7.40 -7.39 1.77
N LEU A 203 8.60 -7.96 1.86
CA LEU A 203 9.09 -8.97 0.91
C LEU A 203 8.67 -10.37 1.36
N SER A 204 8.42 -11.30 0.45
CA SER A 204 8.34 -12.72 0.86
C SER A 204 9.66 -13.18 1.47
N LEU A 205 9.63 -14.18 2.36
CA LEU A 205 10.87 -14.71 2.95
C LEU A 205 11.86 -15.21 1.87
N VAL A 206 11.35 -15.73 0.76
CA VAL A 206 12.16 -16.18 -0.39
C VAL A 206 12.81 -15.00 -1.13
N GLU A 207 12.10 -13.90 -1.35
CA GLU A 207 12.66 -12.67 -1.94
C GLU A 207 13.73 -12.07 -1.02
N ALA A 208 13.45 -11.98 0.28
CA ALA A 208 14.38 -11.48 1.28
C ALA A 208 15.65 -12.35 1.34
N GLU A 209 15.52 -13.68 1.32
CA GLU A 209 16.64 -14.62 1.29
C GLU A 209 17.53 -14.41 0.07
N ARG A 210 16.93 -14.26 -1.11
CA ARG A 210 17.66 -14.00 -2.36
C ARG A 210 18.42 -12.67 -2.31
N ILE A 211 17.81 -11.63 -1.75
CA ILE A 211 18.45 -10.32 -1.60
C ILE A 211 19.63 -10.41 -0.63
N LEU A 212 19.42 -10.96 0.57
CA LEU A 212 20.47 -11.12 1.58
C LEU A 212 21.64 -11.96 1.04
N THR A 213 21.33 -13.07 0.36
CA THR A 213 22.33 -13.93 -0.27
C THR A 213 23.13 -13.16 -1.32
N ARG A 214 22.44 -12.40 -2.19
CA ARG A 214 23.11 -11.60 -3.22
C ARG A 214 24.05 -10.56 -2.60
N LEU A 215 23.64 -9.87 -1.54
CA LEU A 215 24.47 -8.87 -0.86
C LEU A 215 25.75 -9.52 -0.31
N ILE A 216 25.62 -10.64 0.40
CA ILE A 216 26.78 -11.40 0.91
C ILE A 216 27.70 -11.84 -0.23
N MET A 217 27.15 -12.25 -1.38
CA MET A 217 27.95 -12.72 -2.52
C MET A 217 28.74 -11.61 -3.22
N VAL A 218 28.40 -10.32 -3.04
CA VAL A 218 29.07 -9.21 -3.71
C VAL A 218 30.46 -8.96 -3.12
N ASP A 219 30.58 -8.90 -1.80
CA ASP A 219 31.82 -8.53 -1.11
C ASP A 219 32.12 -9.36 0.14
N GLY A 220 31.30 -10.37 0.44
CA GLY A 220 31.43 -11.19 1.64
C GLY A 220 31.05 -10.46 2.92
N ALA A 221 30.31 -9.34 2.84
CA ALA A 221 29.94 -8.56 4.00
C ALA A 221 28.44 -8.20 4.04
N LEU A 222 27.95 -7.91 5.24
CA LEU A 222 26.68 -7.21 5.45
C LEU A 222 26.96 -5.98 6.28
N THR A 223 26.70 -4.82 5.69
CA THR A 223 27.04 -3.50 6.24
C THR A 223 25.86 -2.53 6.13
N GLU A 224 25.97 -1.34 6.74
CA GLU A 224 24.96 -0.29 6.57
C GLU A 224 24.79 0.14 5.10
N SER A 225 25.87 0.04 4.29
CA SER A 225 25.86 0.45 2.88
C SER A 225 24.96 -0.42 1.99
N ASP A 226 24.48 -1.56 2.51
CA ASP A 226 23.58 -2.46 1.81
C ASP A 226 22.10 -2.08 1.95
N ILE A 227 21.74 -1.26 2.94
CA ILE A 227 20.34 -0.83 3.17
C ILE A 227 19.75 -0.15 1.91
N PRO A 228 20.43 0.79 1.24
CA PRO A 228 19.94 1.36 -0.03
C PRO A 228 19.74 0.31 -1.13
N ARG A 229 20.58 -0.74 -1.18
CA ARG A 229 20.46 -1.81 -2.18
C ARG A 229 19.22 -2.67 -1.94
N ILE A 230 18.82 -2.88 -0.69
CA ILE A 230 17.56 -3.56 -0.33
C ILE A 230 16.36 -2.71 -0.77
N ALA A 231 16.39 -1.40 -0.49
CA ALA A 231 15.35 -0.48 -0.92
C ALA A 231 15.20 -0.47 -2.46
N ASP A 232 16.31 -0.50 -3.19
CA ASP A 232 16.31 -0.62 -4.65
C ASP A 232 15.70 -1.93 -5.16
N ALA A 233 15.97 -3.05 -4.48
CA ALA A 233 15.34 -4.33 -4.82
C ALA A 233 13.82 -4.31 -4.57
N LYS A 234 13.36 -3.70 -3.48
CA LYS A 234 11.92 -3.48 -3.21
C LYS A 234 11.28 -2.63 -4.32
N ARG A 235 11.94 -1.54 -4.72
CA ARG A 235 11.48 -0.69 -5.83
C ARG A 235 11.26 -1.49 -7.10
N GLN A 236 12.23 -2.30 -7.52
CA GLN A 236 12.11 -3.12 -8.72
C GLN A 236 10.95 -4.13 -8.62
N ALA A 237 10.74 -4.73 -7.45
CA ALA A 237 9.63 -5.67 -7.22
C ALA A 237 8.25 -5.00 -7.31
N VAL A 238 8.14 -3.71 -6.93
CA VAL A 238 6.88 -2.96 -7.04
C VAL A 238 6.61 -2.49 -8.46
N GLU A 239 7.63 -1.97 -9.15
CA GLU A 239 7.48 -1.40 -10.50
C GLU A 239 7.19 -2.47 -11.57
N GLN A 240 7.54 -3.74 -11.34
CA GLN A 240 7.27 -4.85 -12.27
C GLN A 240 5.80 -5.04 -12.62
N ASP A 241 4.88 -4.80 -11.67
CA ASP A 241 3.44 -4.95 -11.92
C ASP A 241 2.85 -3.77 -12.70
N GLY A 242 3.55 -2.64 -12.80
CA GLY A 242 3.12 -1.43 -13.51
C GLY A 242 1.91 -0.70 -12.91
N LEU A 243 1.43 -1.15 -11.74
CA LEU A 243 0.25 -0.59 -11.05
C LEU A 243 0.58 0.49 -10.02
N LEU A 244 1.81 0.48 -9.50
CA LEU A 244 2.31 1.42 -8.51
C LEU A 244 3.69 1.94 -8.94
N GLU A 245 3.93 3.22 -8.71
CA GLU A 245 5.23 3.84 -8.94
C GLU A 245 5.96 3.99 -7.60
N TYR A 246 7.21 3.56 -7.52
CA TYR A 246 8.04 3.84 -6.36
C TYR A 246 8.67 5.22 -6.49
N TRP A 247 8.59 6.03 -5.44
CA TRP A 247 9.17 7.37 -5.40
C TRP A 247 10.27 7.46 -4.36
N ALA A 248 11.48 7.85 -4.79
CA ALA A 248 12.57 8.15 -3.88
C ALA A 248 12.26 9.43 -3.09
N THR A 249 12.31 9.34 -1.78
CA THR A 249 12.03 10.45 -0.86
C THR A 249 13.31 11.23 -0.60
N THR A 250 13.50 12.34 -1.32
CA THR A 250 14.72 13.17 -1.22
C THR A 250 14.54 14.42 -0.37
N ASP A 251 13.31 14.90 -0.25
CA ASP A 251 12.98 16.19 0.37
C ASP A 251 12.13 15.98 1.62
N GLY A 252 12.59 16.51 2.77
CA GLY A 252 11.84 16.51 4.03
C GLY A 252 10.83 17.65 4.18
N LEU A 253 10.10 17.68 5.30
CA LEU A 253 9.05 18.67 5.57
C LEU A 253 9.52 20.14 5.62
N SER A 254 10.84 20.38 5.70
CA SER A 254 11.43 21.71 5.59
C SER A 254 11.28 22.34 4.20
N GLN A 255 11.06 21.52 3.16
CA GLN A 255 10.83 21.99 1.79
C GLN A 255 9.37 22.38 1.52
N VAL A 256 8.48 22.17 2.49
CA VAL A 256 7.07 22.58 2.42
C VAL A 256 6.91 23.88 3.23
N ALA A 257 6.45 24.95 2.61
CA ALA A 257 6.16 26.20 3.33
C ALA A 257 4.75 26.16 3.94
N GLY A 258 4.56 26.80 5.10
CA GLY A 258 3.27 26.84 5.80
C GLY A 258 2.82 25.48 6.36
N LEU A 259 1.51 25.28 6.40
CA LEU A 259 0.79 24.08 6.83
C LEU A 259 1.09 23.69 8.29
N ALA A 260 1.18 24.67 9.18
CA ALA A 260 1.64 24.47 10.55
C ALA A 260 0.75 23.49 11.34
N GLY A 261 -0.57 23.61 11.21
CA GLY A 261 -1.54 22.71 11.84
C GLY A 261 -1.35 21.26 11.38
N LEU A 262 -1.24 21.05 10.07
CA LEU A 262 -1.02 19.74 9.48
C LEU A 262 0.32 19.14 9.90
N LYS A 263 1.41 19.91 9.86
CA LYS A 263 2.74 19.44 10.29
C LYS A 263 2.77 19.04 11.76
N ALA A 264 2.13 19.82 12.63
CA ALA A 264 1.99 19.48 14.04
C ALA A 264 1.17 18.19 14.25
N TRP A 265 0.13 17.99 13.46
CA TRP A 265 -0.69 16.77 13.48
C TRP A 265 0.08 15.54 13.03
N LEU A 266 0.91 15.65 11.98
CA LEU A 266 1.79 14.59 11.50
C LEU A 266 2.89 14.27 12.52
N GLY A 267 3.49 15.29 13.13
CA GLY A 267 4.54 15.12 14.14
C GLY A 267 4.09 14.29 15.34
N LYS A 268 2.82 14.43 15.76
CA LYS A 268 2.24 13.61 16.84
C LYS A 268 2.14 12.11 16.47
N ARG A 269 1.89 11.80 15.20
CA ARG A 269 1.74 10.43 14.69
C ARG A 269 3.07 9.78 14.32
N ARG A 270 4.09 10.58 14.00
CA ARG A 270 5.44 10.08 13.77
C ARG A 270 5.91 9.17 14.92
N ALA A 271 5.62 9.53 16.16
CA ALA A 271 5.98 8.75 17.34
C ALA A 271 5.40 7.31 17.34
N SER A 272 4.20 7.10 16.79
CA SER A 272 3.62 5.73 16.70
C SER A 272 4.22 4.91 15.56
N VAL A 273 4.85 5.58 14.58
CA VAL A 273 5.54 4.93 13.45
C VAL A 273 6.98 4.58 13.84
N GLU A 274 7.64 5.41 14.64
CA GLU A 274 9.00 5.18 15.11
C GLU A 274 9.10 4.07 16.17
N ASP A 275 8.07 3.90 17.00
CA ASP A 275 8.00 2.85 18.02
C ASP A 275 6.65 2.10 17.95
N PRO A 276 6.47 1.21 16.95
CA PRO A 276 5.22 0.47 16.75
C PRO A 276 4.88 -0.46 17.91
N GLU A 277 5.88 -1.09 18.54
CA GLU A 277 5.67 -2.01 19.68
C GLU A 277 5.06 -1.27 20.87
N ARG A 278 5.62 -0.11 21.23
CA ARG A 278 5.07 0.74 22.28
C ARG A 278 3.70 1.30 21.89
N ALA A 279 3.49 1.68 20.63
CA ALA A 279 2.21 2.17 20.15
C ALA A 279 1.11 1.11 20.33
N THR A 280 1.37 -0.12 19.89
CA THR A 280 0.47 -1.27 20.07
C THR A 280 0.22 -1.58 21.54
N ALA A 281 1.26 -1.60 22.38
CA ALA A 281 1.12 -1.80 23.83
C ALA A 281 0.28 -0.71 24.51
N PHE A 282 0.29 0.52 23.98
CA PHE A 282 -0.56 1.62 24.43
C PHE A 282 -1.99 1.56 23.86
N GLY A 283 -2.27 0.63 22.94
CA GLY A 283 -3.56 0.51 22.25
C GLY A 283 -3.76 1.53 21.13
N LEU A 284 -2.70 2.10 20.57
CA LEU A 284 -2.78 2.97 19.39
C LEU A 284 -2.80 2.11 18.12
N PRO A 285 -3.78 2.29 17.23
CA PRO A 285 -3.71 1.72 15.89
C PRO A 285 -2.70 2.50 15.03
N PHE A 286 -2.17 1.85 14.00
CA PHE A 286 -1.39 2.56 12.98
C PHE A 286 -2.25 3.65 12.30
N PRO A 287 -1.71 4.86 12.04
CA PRO A 287 -2.48 5.95 11.43
C PRO A 287 -3.04 5.58 10.06
N LYS A 288 -4.33 5.86 9.82
CA LYS A 288 -4.99 5.44 8.58
C LYS A 288 -4.58 6.29 7.38
N GLY A 289 -4.42 7.60 7.58
CA GLY A 289 -4.17 8.50 6.45
C GLY A 289 -4.93 9.81 6.52
N ILE A 290 -4.62 10.66 5.54
CA ILE A 290 -5.20 11.98 5.36
C ILE A 290 -5.73 12.16 3.93
N LEU A 291 -6.81 12.92 3.82
CA LEU A 291 -7.27 13.48 2.55
C LEU A 291 -6.90 14.97 2.50
N LEU A 292 -6.09 15.34 1.52
CA LEU A 292 -5.67 16.71 1.23
C LEU A 292 -6.56 17.27 0.13
N THR A 293 -7.50 18.12 0.50
CA THR A 293 -8.32 18.88 -0.45
C THR A 293 -7.87 20.32 -0.50
N GLY A 294 -8.02 21.01 -1.63
CA GLY A 294 -7.82 22.45 -1.68
C GLY A 294 -7.25 22.96 -2.97
N VAL A 295 -6.73 24.18 -2.93
CA VAL A 295 -6.35 24.94 -4.12
C VAL A 295 -5.20 24.23 -4.86
N PRO A 296 -5.29 24.05 -6.20
CA PRO A 296 -4.21 23.46 -6.98
C PRO A 296 -2.92 24.28 -6.85
N GLY A 297 -1.76 23.62 -6.98
CA GLY A 297 -0.46 24.30 -6.89
C GLY A 297 -0.02 24.72 -5.48
N CYS A 298 -0.74 24.33 -4.42
CA CYS A 298 -0.40 24.67 -3.02
C CYS A 298 0.36 23.55 -2.27
N GLY A 299 1.08 22.68 -2.98
CA GLY A 299 2.03 21.74 -2.36
C GLY A 299 1.44 20.43 -1.80
N LYS A 300 0.18 20.08 -2.11
CA LYS A 300 -0.46 18.83 -1.65
C LYS A 300 0.35 17.56 -2.02
N SER A 301 0.77 17.46 -3.27
CA SER A 301 1.59 16.34 -3.76
C SER A 301 3.02 16.33 -3.18
N LEU A 302 3.60 17.52 -2.94
CA LEU A 302 4.92 17.66 -2.29
C LEU A 302 4.86 17.21 -0.83
N LEU A 303 3.77 17.51 -0.14
CA LEU A 303 3.55 17.09 1.24
C LEU A 303 3.57 15.56 1.37
N ALA A 304 2.90 14.83 0.48
CA ALA A 304 2.93 13.36 0.48
C ALA A 304 4.37 12.80 0.44
N LYS A 305 5.21 13.37 -0.44
CA LYS A 305 6.63 13.01 -0.56
C LYS A 305 7.41 13.32 0.71
N SER A 306 7.11 14.48 1.31
CA SER A 306 7.79 14.96 2.51
C SER A 306 7.44 14.14 3.74
N VAL A 307 6.18 13.67 3.88
CA VAL A 307 5.77 12.78 4.98
C VAL A 307 6.55 11.47 4.94
N ALA A 308 6.63 10.85 3.76
CA ALA A 308 7.35 9.58 3.60
C ALA A 308 8.85 9.73 3.91
N HIS A 309 9.47 10.84 3.52
CA HIS A 309 10.84 11.16 3.91
C HIS A 309 10.99 11.30 5.43
N GLU A 310 10.13 12.11 6.05
CA GLU A 310 10.17 12.42 7.48
C GLU A 310 9.99 11.17 8.34
N TRP A 311 9.11 10.25 7.92
CA TRP A 311 8.81 9.00 8.62
C TRP A 311 9.75 7.86 8.23
N GLN A 312 10.71 8.10 7.33
CA GLN A 312 11.62 7.09 6.78
C GLN A 312 10.91 5.86 6.21
N LEU A 313 9.73 6.07 5.62
CA LEU A 313 8.94 5.02 4.98
C LEU A 313 9.05 5.10 3.45
N PRO A 314 8.99 3.96 2.74
CA PRO A 314 8.87 3.96 1.29
C PRO A 314 7.63 4.72 0.82
N LEU A 315 7.74 5.46 -0.29
CA LEU A 315 6.62 6.13 -0.93
C LEU A 315 6.19 5.38 -2.19
N LEU A 316 4.96 4.88 -2.20
CA LEU A 316 4.33 4.33 -3.39
C LEU A 316 3.27 5.31 -3.89
N ARG A 317 3.27 5.60 -5.19
CA ARG A 317 2.25 6.42 -5.84
C ARG A 317 1.29 5.54 -6.64
N LEU A 318 0.00 5.76 -6.43
CA LEU A 318 -1.08 5.25 -7.25
C LEU A 318 -1.71 6.44 -7.99
N ASP A 319 -1.72 6.38 -9.32
CA ASP A 319 -2.42 7.34 -10.20
C ASP A 319 -3.71 6.69 -10.71
N PRO A 320 -4.88 7.04 -10.15
CA PRO A 320 -6.16 6.53 -10.63
C PRO A 320 -6.41 6.89 -12.09
N GLY A 321 -6.01 8.06 -12.56
CA GLY A 321 -6.18 8.45 -13.96
C GLY A 321 -5.48 7.49 -14.92
N SER A 322 -4.23 7.12 -14.62
CA SER A 322 -3.49 6.13 -15.42
C SER A 322 -4.13 4.73 -15.35
N LEU A 323 -4.62 4.34 -14.17
CA LEU A 323 -5.19 3.00 -13.95
C LEU A 323 -6.51 2.80 -14.74
N PHE A 324 -7.37 3.81 -14.75
CA PHE A 324 -8.68 3.75 -15.42
C PHE A 324 -8.56 3.89 -16.95
N ASN A 325 -7.58 4.65 -17.44
CA ASN A 325 -7.39 4.85 -18.88
C ASN A 325 -6.67 3.68 -19.58
N LYS A 326 -5.67 3.05 -18.94
CA LYS A 326 -4.86 2.00 -19.57
C LYS A 326 -5.53 0.62 -19.58
N TYR A 327 -6.53 0.38 -18.73
CA TYR A 327 -7.04 -0.97 -18.45
C TYR A 327 -8.57 -1.06 -18.47
N VAL A 328 -9.20 -0.49 -19.50
CA VAL A 328 -10.66 -0.55 -19.70
C VAL A 328 -11.11 -2.02 -19.71
N GLY A 329 -11.93 -2.42 -18.71
CA GLY A 329 -12.47 -3.77 -18.54
C GLY A 329 -11.92 -4.53 -17.31
N ASP A 330 -10.72 -4.18 -16.80
CA ASP A 330 -10.08 -4.82 -15.65
C ASP A 330 -9.73 -3.83 -14.52
N THR A 331 -10.21 -2.59 -14.60
CA THR A 331 -9.88 -1.49 -13.68
C THR A 331 -10.09 -1.84 -12.22
N GLU A 332 -11.22 -2.48 -11.88
CA GLU A 332 -11.52 -2.86 -10.50
C GLU A 332 -10.55 -3.91 -9.96
N LYS A 333 -10.20 -4.89 -10.78
CA LYS A 333 -9.22 -5.93 -10.44
C LYS A 333 -7.85 -5.30 -10.24
N ASN A 334 -7.44 -4.40 -11.13
CA ASN A 334 -6.14 -3.74 -11.05
C ASN A 334 -6.04 -2.78 -9.86
N PHE A 335 -7.12 -2.07 -9.51
CA PHE A 335 -7.14 -1.20 -8.33
C PHE A 335 -7.00 -2.04 -7.06
N ARG A 336 -7.76 -3.12 -6.94
CA ARG A 336 -7.65 -4.06 -5.81
C ARG A 336 -6.26 -4.68 -5.73
N ARG A 337 -5.68 -5.12 -6.86
CA ARG A 337 -4.30 -5.62 -6.90
C ARG A 337 -3.29 -4.58 -6.43
N ALA A 338 -3.44 -3.32 -6.85
CA ALA A 338 -2.55 -2.24 -6.43
C ALA A 338 -2.62 -1.99 -4.92
N LEU A 339 -3.82 -1.86 -4.34
CA LEU A 339 -3.99 -1.74 -2.89
C LEU A 339 -3.36 -2.91 -2.14
N ALA A 340 -3.57 -4.11 -2.65
CA ALA A 340 -3.13 -5.31 -1.99
C ALA A 340 -1.62 -5.57 -2.22
N THR A 341 -0.99 -4.92 -3.20
CA THR A 341 0.48 -4.78 -3.30
C THR A 341 1.00 -3.74 -2.31
N ALA A 342 0.26 -2.64 -2.11
CA ALA A 342 0.59 -1.63 -1.11
C ALA A 342 0.56 -2.20 0.32
N GLU A 343 -0.46 -3.00 0.67
CA GLU A 343 -0.51 -3.76 1.93
C GLU A 343 0.68 -4.70 2.09
N ARG A 344 0.98 -5.48 1.03
CA ARG A 344 2.13 -6.38 1.03
C ARG A 344 3.42 -5.64 1.34
N MET A 345 3.60 -4.44 0.80
CA MET A 345 4.83 -3.67 0.95
C MET A 345 5.00 -2.96 2.29
N ALA A 346 3.97 -2.96 3.14
CA ALA A 346 3.93 -2.26 4.42
C ALA A 346 5.14 -2.61 5.31
N PRO A 347 5.64 -1.66 6.13
CA PRO A 347 5.10 -0.31 6.35
C PRO A 347 5.47 0.68 5.22
N ILE A 348 4.51 1.48 4.75
CA ILE A 348 4.71 2.45 3.65
C ILE A 348 3.82 3.70 3.77
N VAL A 349 4.14 4.73 3.00
CA VAL A 349 3.19 5.78 2.62
C VAL A 349 2.65 5.47 1.22
N LEU A 350 1.32 5.39 1.09
CA LEU A 350 0.62 5.28 -0.19
C LEU A 350 0.06 6.64 -0.58
N TRP A 351 0.63 7.27 -1.60
CA TRP A 351 0.13 8.51 -2.17
C TRP A 351 -0.83 8.21 -3.32
N ILE A 352 -2.08 8.61 -3.15
CA ILE A 352 -3.10 8.55 -4.20
C ILE A 352 -3.28 9.97 -4.74
N ASP A 353 -2.82 10.20 -5.96
CA ASP A 353 -2.81 11.53 -6.54
C ASP A 353 -4.09 11.81 -7.32
N GLU A 354 -4.69 12.98 -7.08
CA GLU A 354 -5.88 13.48 -7.79
C GLU A 354 -7.00 12.44 -7.84
N LEU A 355 -7.44 12.03 -6.65
CA LEU A 355 -8.45 11.00 -6.45
C LEU A 355 -9.74 11.29 -7.22
N GLU A 356 -10.08 12.57 -7.46
CA GLU A 356 -11.18 13.01 -8.30
C GLU A 356 -11.12 12.45 -9.73
N LYS A 357 -9.93 12.14 -10.26
CA LYS A 357 -9.77 11.58 -11.60
C LYS A 357 -10.44 10.22 -11.74
N ALA A 358 -10.48 9.44 -10.66
CA ALA A 358 -11.21 8.17 -10.61
C ALA A 358 -12.73 8.37 -10.76
N PHE A 359 -13.24 9.56 -10.44
CA PHE A 359 -14.64 9.93 -10.62
C PHE A 359 -14.89 10.65 -11.94
N SER A 360 -13.91 11.31 -12.53
CA SER A 360 -14.09 12.01 -13.82
C SER A 360 -14.34 11.08 -15.01
N SER A 361 -14.04 9.78 -14.88
CA SER A 361 -14.43 8.73 -15.83
C SER A 361 -15.94 8.39 -15.83
N THR A 362 -16.75 9.06 -15.00
CA THR A 362 -18.22 8.90 -14.86
C THR A 362 -19.06 9.44 -16.02
N GLY A 363 -18.52 9.52 -17.25
CA GLY A 363 -19.41 9.58 -18.41
C GLY A 363 -20.42 8.42 -18.35
N ASP A 364 -21.62 8.60 -18.92
CA ASP A 364 -22.74 7.63 -19.00
C ASP A 364 -22.37 6.21 -19.52
N GLN A 365 -21.08 6.00 -19.84
CA GLN A 365 -20.49 4.81 -20.43
C GLN A 365 -19.82 3.84 -19.41
N ASP A 366 -19.60 4.22 -18.14
CA ASP A 366 -18.80 3.40 -17.20
C ASP A 366 -19.62 2.44 -16.30
N GLY A 367 -20.96 2.40 -16.42
CA GLY A 367 -21.80 1.37 -15.77
C GLY A 367 -21.64 1.26 -14.23
N GLY A 368 -21.23 2.34 -13.55
CA GLY A 368 -21.00 2.39 -12.11
C GLY A 368 -19.72 1.69 -11.62
N VAL A 369 -18.79 1.30 -12.51
CA VAL A 369 -17.51 0.68 -12.13
C VAL A 369 -16.71 1.59 -11.19
N SER A 370 -16.53 2.86 -11.57
CA SER A 370 -15.80 3.85 -10.74
C SER A 370 -16.33 3.95 -9.30
N GLN A 371 -17.66 3.98 -9.10
CA GLN A 371 -18.25 4.01 -7.76
C GLN A 371 -17.98 2.74 -6.96
N ARG A 372 -18.06 1.55 -7.59
CA ARG A 372 -17.74 0.27 -6.92
C ARG A 372 -16.28 0.19 -6.49
N VAL A 373 -15.36 0.61 -7.37
CA VAL A 373 -13.93 0.65 -7.07
C VAL A 373 -13.65 1.52 -5.85
N LEU A 374 -14.24 2.71 -5.80
CA LEU A 374 -13.99 3.70 -4.74
C LEU A 374 -14.73 3.34 -3.44
N GLY A 375 -15.89 2.70 -3.53
CA GLY A 375 -16.53 2.05 -2.38
C GLY A 375 -15.64 0.95 -1.78
N GLY A 376 -15.09 0.08 -2.64
CA GLY A 376 -14.11 -0.94 -2.24
C GLY A 376 -12.85 -0.36 -1.62
N PHE A 377 -12.34 0.76 -2.16
CA PHE A 377 -11.23 1.50 -1.57
C PHE A 377 -11.53 2.01 -0.16
N LEU A 378 -12.71 2.57 0.08
CA LEU A 378 -13.09 3.05 1.41
C LEU A 378 -13.28 1.91 2.42
N SER A 379 -13.77 0.76 1.97
CA SER A 379 -13.82 -0.46 2.81
C SER A 379 -12.41 -0.94 3.13
N TRP A 380 -11.55 -1.05 2.12
CA TRP A 380 -10.13 -1.37 2.29
C TRP A 380 -9.42 -0.40 3.25
N LEU A 381 -9.67 0.90 3.14
CA LEU A 381 -9.08 1.89 4.05
C LEU A 381 -9.47 1.67 5.52
N GLN A 382 -10.61 1.01 5.79
CA GLN A 382 -11.02 0.66 7.16
C GLN A 382 -10.56 -0.70 7.63
N GLU A 383 -10.50 -1.66 6.71
CA GLU A 383 -10.33 -3.08 7.02
C GLU A 383 -8.90 -3.58 6.76
N ARG A 384 -8.07 -2.80 6.05
CA ARG A 384 -6.73 -3.21 5.65
C ARG A 384 -5.92 -3.69 6.84
N ARG A 385 -5.10 -4.68 6.54
CA ARG A 385 -4.13 -5.25 7.48
C ARG A 385 -2.76 -4.85 6.97
N GLY A 386 -2.03 -4.06 7.75
CA GLY A 386 -0.73 -3.52 7.38
C GLY A 386 -0.62 -2.02 7.60
N ASP A 387 0.60 -1.62 7.97
CA ASP A 387 1.00 -0.27 8.33
C ASP A 387 1.17 0.64 7.10
N VAL A 388 0.06 0.84 6.38
CA VAL A 388 0.00 1.69 5.19
C VAL A 388 -0.59 3.03 5.59
N PHE A 389 0.17 4.13 5.50
CA PHE A 389 -0.37 5.48 5.71
C PHE A 389 -0.81 6.07 4.37
N VAL A 390 -2.10 6.36 4.21
CA VAL A 390 -2.63 6.86 2.93
C VAL A 390 -2.60 8.39 2.89
N VAL A 391 -2.00 8.97 1.86
CA VAL A 391 -2.11 10.40 1.55
C VAL A 391 -2.86 10.54 0.24
N ALA A 392 -4.15 10.88 0.29
CA ALA A 392 -4.95 11.15 -0.90
C ALA A 392 -4.97 12.65 -1.20
N THR A 393 -4.78 13.06 -2.45
CA THR A 393 -4.94 14.45 -2.88
C THR A 393 -6.22 14.64 -3.69
N CYS A 394 -6.86 15.79 -3.54
CA CYS A 394 -8.01 16.18 -4.33
C CYS A 394 -8.03 17.69 -4.62
N ASN A 395 -8.27 18.08 -5.87
CA ASN A 395 -8.47 19.49 -6.25
C ASN A 395 -9.95 19.84 -6.48
N ASP A 396 -10.77 18.87 -6.87
CA ASP A 396 -12.20 19.06 -7.14
C ASP A 396 -13.08 18.18 -6.24
N VAL A 397 -13.58 18.78 -5.16
CA VAL A 397 -14.43 18.11 -4.18
C VAL A 397 -15.84 17.82 -4.69
N SER A 398 -16.29 18.46 -5.78
CA SER A 398 -17.62 18.23 -6.34
C SER A 398 -17.77 16.82 -6.92
N ALA A 399 -16.65 16.23 -7.35
CA ALA A 399 -16.58 14.87 -7.85
C ALA A 399 -16.47 13.82 -6.73
N LEU A 400 -16.18 14.23 -5.48
CA LEU A 400 -15.99 13.30 -4.37
C LEU A 400 -17.33 12.93 -3.70
N PRO A 401 -17.63 11.63 -3.53
CA PRO A 401 -18.74 11.16 -2.72
C PRO A 401 -18.60 11.63 -1.26
N ALA A 402 -19.74 11.87 -0.60
CA ALA A 402 -19.79 12.36 0.78
C ALA A 402 -19.11 11.39 1.78
N GLU A 403 -19.02 10.11 1.42
CA GLU A 403 -18.40 9.05 2.19
C GLU A 403 -16.92 9.32 2.48
N PHE A 404 -16.19 10.01 1.59
CA PHE A 404 -14.77 10.34 1.77
C PHE A 404 -14.53 11.39 2.87
N ILE A 405 -15.55 12.20 3.16
CA ILE A 405 -15.48 13.32 4.13
C ILE A 405 -15.92 12.86 5.52
N ARG A 406 -16.58 11.70 5.61
CA ARG A 406 -17.12 11.19 6.87
C ARG A 406 -15.97 10.88 7.84
N LYS A 407 -16.01 11.55 9.01
CA LYS A 407 -15.06 11.30 10.11
C LYS A 407 -14.97 9.81 10.43
N GLY A 408 -13.73 9.33 10.55
CA GLY A 408 -13.40 7.92 10.83
C GLY A 408 -12.92 7.14 9.61
N ARG A 409 -13.20 7.61 8.37
CA ARG A 409 -12.66 6.98 7.14
C ARG A 409 -11.18 7.30 6.97
N PHE A 410 -10.87 8.57 6.77
CA PHE A 410 -9.54 9.12 7.01
C PHE A 410 -9.44 9.52 8.49
N ASP A 411 -8.21 9.58 9.00
CA ASP A 411 -7.97 10.13 10.34
C ASP A 411 -8.29 11.62 10.37
N GLU A 412 -8.03 12.32 9.26
CA GLU A 412 -8.38 13.74 9.10
C GLU A 412 -8.53 14.12 7.62
N VAL A 413 -9.38 15.12 7.37
CA VAL A 413 -9.51 15.77 6.05
C VAL A 413 -9.04 17.20 6.18
N PHE A 414 -7.92 17.51 5.54
CA PHE A 414 -7.30 18.83 5.58
C PHE A 414 -7.62 19.64 4.34
N PHE A 415 -7.98 20.90 4.55
CA PHE A 415 -8.07 21.89 3.49
C PHE A 415 -6.79 22.72 3.39
N VAL A 416 -6.20 22.71 2.19
CA VAL A 416 -5.00 23.47 1.84
C VAL A 416 -5.42 24.67 1.00
N ASP A 417 -5.44 25.84 1.64
CA ASP A 417 -5.73 27.11 0.96
C ASP A 417 -4.46 27.75 0.38
N LEU A 418 -4.63 28.92 -0.25
CA LEU A 418 -3.55 29.77 -0.70
C LEU A 418 -2.63 30.17 0.46
N PRO A 419 -1.31 30.20 0.23
CA PRO A 419 -0.35 30.54 1.28
C PRO A 419 -0.56 31.96 1.82
N ASN A 420 -0.49 32.10 3.15
CA ASN A 420 -0.41 33.40 3.82
C ASN A 420 0.92 34.11 3.53
N VAL A 421 1.09 35.36 3.98
CA VAL A 421 2.29 36.17 3.67
C VAL A 421 3.60 35.51 4.11
N GLU A 422 3.64 34.90 5.31
CA GLU A 422 4.82 34.21 5.81
C GLU A 422 5.11 32.92 5.03
N ALA A 423 4.06 32.17 4.67
CA ALA A 423 4.17 31.01 3.81
C ALA A 423 4.70 31.41 2.43
N ARG A 424 4.19 32.48 1.80
CA ARG A 424 4.68 32.98 0.50
C ARG A 424 6.15 33.40 0.58
N ARG A 425 6.55 34.10 1.65
CA ARG A 425 7.95 34.47 1.89
C ARG A 425 8.85 33.23 1.92
N ALA A 426 8.44 32.19 2.64
CA ALA A 426 9.17 30.93 2.69
C ALA A 426 9.18 30.19 1.33
N VAL A 427 8.08 30.22 0.56
CA VAL A 427 8.02 29.68 -0.80
C VAL A 427 9.07 30.36 -1.70
N PHE A 428 9.13 31.70 -1.72
CA PHE A 428 10.16 32.43 -2.48
C PHE A 428 11.58 32.00 -2.05
N GLU A 429 11.85 31.93 -0.75
CA GLU A 429 13.15 31.53 -0.21
C GLU A 429 13.57 30.13 -0.70
N ILE A 430 12.67 29.15 -0.63
CA ILE A 430 12.90 27.77 -1.07
C ILE A 430 13.20 27.71 -2.58
N HIS A 431 12.36 28.33 -3.40
CA HIS A 431 12.51 28.25 -4.86
C HIS A 431 13.73 29.02 -5.38
N LEU A 432 14.09 30.15 -4.75
CA LEU A 432 15.31 30.91 -5.09
C LEU A 432 16.57 30.12 -4.71
N ARG A 433 16.62 29.51 -3.51
CA ARG A 433 17.74 28.64 -3.10
C ARG A 433 17.92 27.46 -4.04
N ARG A 434 16.83 26.78 -4.40
CA ARG A 434 16.86 25.65 -5.34
C ARG A 434 17.45 26.03 -6.70
N ARG A 435 17.28 27.30 -7.10
CA ARG A 435 17.80 27.89 -8.35
C ARG A 435 19.16 28.59 -8.16
N ARG A 436 19.83 28.35 -7.02
CA ARG A 436 21.16 28.88 -6.70
C ARG A 436 21.25 30.41 -6.75
N GLN A 437 20.15 31.10 -6.45
CA GLN A 437 20.12 32.56 -6.38
C GLN A 437 20.58 33.05 -4.99
N ASP A 438 21.32 34.16 -4.94
CA ASP A 438 21.69 34.79 -3.67
C ASP A 438 20.49 35.55 -3.09
N LEU A 439 19.98 35.08 -1.96
CA LEU A 439 18.82 35.67 -1.28
C LEU A 439 19.04 37.14 -0.89
N ARG A 440 20.29 37.61 -0.77
CA ARG A 440 20.60 39.01 -0.45
C ARG A 440 20.19 39.98 -1.56
N ALA A 441 20.02 39.49 -2.79
CA ALA A 441 19.55 40.29 -3.92
C ALA A 441 18.01 40.49 -3.93
N PHE A 442 17.29 39.86 -2.98
CA PHE A 442 15.84 39.80 -2.98
C PHE A 442 15.24 40.40 -1.71
N ASP A 443 14.31 41.33 -1.87
CA ASP A 443 13.38 41.71 -0.81
C ASP A 443 12.23 40.69 -0.78
N LEU A 444 12.44 39.60 -0.03
CA LEU A 444 11.46 38.52 0.09
C LEU A 444 10.13 38.98 0.70
N ARG A 445 10.14 40.05 1.50
CA ARG A 445 8.92 40.59 2.10
C ARG A 445 8.11 41.34 1.04
N ALA A 446 8.74 42.21 0.26
CA ALA A 446 8.08 42.91 -0.83
C ALA A 446 7.50 41.92 -1.86
N LEU A 447 8.24 40.87 -2.20
CA LEU A 447 7.75 39.80 -3.09
C LEU A 447 6.52 39.07 -2.51
N ALA A 448 6.55 38.73 -1.22
CA ALA A 448 5.44 38.04 -0.55
C ALA A 448 4.19 38.94 -0.42
N GLU A 449 4.36 40.24 -0.21
CA GLU A 449 3.28 41.23 -0.17
C GLU A 449 2.69 41.48 -1.56
N ALA A 450 3.50 41.46 -2.62
CA ALA A 450 3.02 41.60 -4.00
C ALA A 450 2.29 40.34 -4.52
N ALA A 451 2.70 39.14 -4.10
CA ALA A 451 2.15 37.87 -4.57
C ALA A 451 0.84 37.45 -3.86
N VAL A 452 0.00 38.40 -3.43
CA VAL A 452 -1.30 38.07 -2.80
C VAL A 452 -2.18 37.31 -3.79
N GLY A 453 -2.73 36.17 -3.34
CA GLY A 453 -3.57 35.31 -4.18
C GLY A 453 -2.82 34.27 -5.00
N PHE A 454 -1.48 34.30 -5.00
CA PHE A 454 -0.68 33.32 -5.74
C PHE A 454 -0.58 32.01 -4.95
N SER A 455 -0.70 30.90 -5.67
CA SER A 455 -0.30 29.57 -5.21
C SER A 455 1.23 29.42 -5.18
N GLY A 456 1.72 28.36 -4.53
CA GLY A 456 3.16 28.07 -4.53
C GLY A 456 3.72 27.84 -5.93
N ALA A 457 2.95 27.17 -6.79
CA ALA A 457 3.30 26.96 -8.19
C ALA A 457 3.40 28.28 -8.98
N GLU A 458 2.49 29.23 -8.76
CA GLU A 458 2.54 30.53 -9.45
C GLU A 458 3.71 31.40 -8.98
N ILE A 459 4.07 31.33 -7.69
CA ILE A 459 5.30 31.96 -7.17
C ILE A 459 6.53 31.36 -7.87
N GLU A 460 6.57 30.04 -7.99
CA GLU A 460 7.65 29.37 -8.71
C GLU A 460 7.73 29.83 -10.18
N GLN A 461 6.58 29.94 -10.87
CA GLN A 461 6.55 30.40 -12.26
C GLN A 461 7.00 31.85 -12.39
N ALA A 462 6.62 32.76 -11.48
CA ALA A 462 7.11 34.14 -11.52
C ALA A 462 8.64 34.23 -11.42
N ILE A 463 9.27 33.40 -10.59
CA ILE A 463 10.73 33.29 -10.50
C ILE A 463 11.33 32.75 -11.80
N VAL A 464 10.71 31.72 -12.39
CA VAL A 464 11.17 31.10 -13.64
C VAL A 464 11.08 32.08 -14.81
N SER A 465 9.97 32.78 -14.97
CA SER A 465 9.80 33.81 -16.00
C SER A 465 10.83 34.93 -15.83
N GLY A 466 11.03 35.40 -14.59
CA GLY A 466 12.03 36.40 -14.29
C GLY A 466 13.45 35.95 -14.65
N LEU A 467 13.76 34.66 -14.47
CA LEU A 467 15.06 34.09 -14.87
C LEU A 467 15.24 34.11 -16.40
N PHE A 468 14.20 33.78 -17.17
CA PHE A 468 14.26 33.88 -18.62
C PHE A 468 14.51 35.32 -19.07
N GLU A 469 13.84 36.30 -18.46
CA GLU A 469 14.02 37.71 -18.77
C GLU A 469 15.42 38.20 -18.40
N ALA A 470 15.90 37.86 -17.20
CA ALA A 470 17.26 38.18 -16.76
C ALA A 470 18.30 37.57 -17.72
N PHE A 471 18.12 36.32 -18.12
CA PHE A 471 19.01 35.63 -19.04
C PHE A 471 19.01 36.26 -20.44
N ALA A 472 17.83 36.59 -20.98
CA ALA A 472 17.69 37.27 -22.27
C ALA A 472 18.41 38.62 -22.30
N ARG A 473 18.45 39.32 -21.17
CA ARG A 473 19.15 40.60 -21.00
C ARG A 473 20.64 40.46 -20.61
N SER A 474 21.17 39.23 -20.52
CA SER A 474 22.53 38.96 -20.00
C SER A 474 22.77 39.55 -18.60
N GLY A 475 21.72 39.62 -17.77
CA GLY A 475 21.74 40.19 -16.42
C GLY A 475 21.52 39.15 -15.32
N THR A 476 21.33 39.64 -14.10
CA THR A 476 20.99 38.83 -12.92
C THR A 476 19.52 38.99 -12.55
N LEU A 477 18.93 37.95 -11.96
CA LEU A 477 17.59 38.08 -11.39
C LEU A 477 17.63 38.98 -10.14
N GLY A 478 16.71 39.95 -10.09
CA GLY A 478 16.53 40.84 -8.94
C GLY A 478 15.06 40.92 -8.52
N THR A 479 14.81 41.62 -7.41
CA THR A 479 13.45 41.86 -6.87
C THR A 479 12.53 42.51 -7.91
N ASP A 480 13.05 43.46 -8.67
CA ASP A 480 12.34 44.23 -9.68
C ASP A 480 11.77 43.38 -10.81
N LEU A 481 12.56 42.44 -11.34
CA LEU A 481 12.12 41.53 -12.40
C LEU A 481 11.03 40.58 -11.88
N VAL A 482 11.20 40.02 -10.67
CA VAL A 482 10.19 39.13 -10.10
C VAL A 482 8.89 39.89 -9.81
N LEU A 483 8.96 41.13 -9.31
CA LEU A 483 7.77 41.98 -9.11
C LEU A 483 7.05 42.28 -10.43
N ALA A 484 7.79 42.53 -11.51
CA ALA A 484 7.22 42.75 -12.83
C ALA A 484 6.45 41.50 -13.32
N GLU A 485 7.03 40.31 -13.14
CA GLU A 485 6.36 39.04 -13.51
C GLU A 485 5.12 38.77 -12.66
N ILE A 486 5.16 39.06 -11.35
CA ILE A 486 3.99 38.96 -10.47
C ILE A 486 2.88 39.90 -10.98
N ALA A 487 3.21 41.15 -11.30
CA ALA A 487 2.24 42.13 -11.79
C ALA A 487 1.65 41.77 -13.17
N ALA A 488 2.44 41.11 -14.03
CA ALA A 488 1.99 40.65 -15.34
C ALA A 488 1.13 39.38 -15.28
N THR A 489 1.25 38.60 -14.19
CA THR A 489 0.55 37.32 -14.03
C THR A 489 -0.84 37.54 -13.42
N ARG A 490 -1.87 36.92 -14.02
CA ARG A 490 -3.20 36.86 -13.41
C ARG A 490 -3.32 35.59 -12.58
N PRO A 491 -3.37 35.66 -11.24
CA PRO A 491 -3.38 34.49 -10.40
C PRO A 491 -4.68 33.69 -10.50
N LEU A 492 -4.59 32.40 -10.18
CA LEU A 492 -5.68 31.44 -10.14
C LEU A 492 -6.78 31.87 -9.18
N SER A 493 -6.44 32.59 -8.11
CA SER A 493 -7.41 33.18 -7.20
C SER A 493 -8.39 34.15 -7.86
N LEU A 494 -8.00 34.76 -8.98
CA LEU A 494 -8.85 35.65 -9.77
C LEU A 494 -9.53 34.90 -10.92
N THR A 495 -8.79 34.07 -11.65
CA THR A 495 -9.33 33.36 -12.83
C THR A 495 -10.32 32.26 -12.45
N MET A 496 -10.22 31.71 -11.24
CA MET A 496 -11.12 30.68 -10.70
C MET A 496 -11.80 31.13 -9.40
N ALA A 497 -12.02 32.45 -9.22
CA ALA A 497 -12.56 33.03 -8.00
C ALA A 497 -13.86 32.36 -7.53
N GLU A 498 -14.82 32.14 -8.43
CA GLU A 498 -16.10 31.50 -8.12
C GLU A 498 -15.91 30.05 -7.63
N ARG A 499 -15.05 29.28 -8.30
CA ARG A 499 -14.75 27.90 -7.92
C ARG A 499 -14.03 27.84 -6.57
N LEU A 500 -13.09 28.75 -6.29
CA LEU A 500 -12.41 28.82 -5.01
C LEU A 500 -13.36 29.22 -3.88
N ALA A 501 -14.26 30.17 -4.12
CA ALA A 501 -15.27 30.56 -3.15
C ALA A 501 -16.19 29.39 -2.80
N ALA A 502 -16.67 28.65 -3.81
CA ALA A 502 -17.47 27.44 -3.61
C ALA A 502 -16.69 26.36 -2.84
N LEU A 503 -15.43 26.14 -3.18
CA LEU A 503 -14.55 25.17 -2.52
C LEU A 503 -14.30 25.52 -1.05
N ARG A 504 -14.02 26.80 -0.73
CA ARG A 504 -13.84 27.30 0.64
C ARG A 504 -15.12 27.19 1.46
N ALA A 505 -16.26 27.55 0.87
CA ALA A 505 -17.57 27.41 1.52
C ALA A 505 -17.83 25.95 1.88
N TRP A 506 -17.60 25.03 0.92
CA TRP A 506 -17.71 23.59 1.17
C TRP A 506 -16.78 23.12 2.30
N ALA A 507 -15.53 23.59 2.31
CA ALA A 507 -14.48 23.17 3.25
C ALA A 507 -14.76 23.62 4.69
N SER A 508 -15.35 24.81 4.87
CA SER A 508 -15.61 25.43 6.18
C SER A 508 -16.38 24.56 7.16
N GLU A 509 -17.29 23.73 6.66
CA GLU A 509 -18.14 22.87 7.49
C GLU A 509 -17.62 21.42 7.59
N ARG A 510 -16.60 21.06 6.79
CA ARG A 510 -16.28 19.66 6.45
C ARG A 510 -14.84 19.27 6.72
N THR A 511 -13.94 20.23 6.90
CA THR A 511 -12.49 20.00 6.92
C THR A 511 -11.79 20.79 8.01
N VAL A 512 -10.56 20.36 8.33
CA VAL A 512 -9.65 21.06 9.22
C VAL A 512 -8.71 21.93 8.39
N ASP A 513 -8.45 23.15 8.86
CA ASP A 513 -7.49 24.04 8.23
C ASP A 513 -6.07 23.46 8.35
N ALA A 514 -5.34 23.37 7.24
CA ALA A 514 -3.97 22.88 7.25
C ALA A 514 -2.99 23.85 7.92
N ASP A 515 -3.26 25.16 7.93
CA ASP A 515 -2.39 26.17 8.54
C ASP A 515 -2.69 26.42 10.02
N GLY A 516 -3.96 26.39 10.42
CA GLY A 516 -4.41 26.74 11.78
C GLY A 516 -4.94 25.57 12.62
N PRO A 517 -4.97 25.69 13.95
CA PRO A 517 -5.65 24.71 14.79
C PRO A 517 -7.17 24.95 14.76
N GLY A 518 -7.90 24.17 13.98
CA GLY A 518 -9.37 24.17 14.02
C GLY A 518 -10.07 23.97 12.67
N PRO A 519 -11.41 24.00 12.64
CA PRO A 519 -12.18 23.97 11.39
C PRO A 519 -11.85 25.18 10.52
N VAL A 520 -11.93 25.00 9.20
CA VAL A 520 -11.74 26.07 8.22
C VAL A 520 -12.73 27.20 8.52
N ARG A 521 -12.23 28.41 8.77
CA ARG A 521 -13.10 29.58 8.99
C ARG A 521 -13.62 30.06 7.63
N ALA A 522 -14.94 30.23 7.51
CA ALA A 522 -15.52 30.87 6.34
C ALA A 522 -14.89 32.26 6.17
N ALA A 523 -14.41 32.58 4.97
CA ALA A 523 -13.95 33.93 4.65
C ALA A 523 -15.17 34.87 4.78
N ALA A 524 -15.09 35.81 5.72
CA ALA A 524 -16.10 36.85 5.92
C ALA A 524 -16.04 37.91 4.82
#